data_AF-A0A7J6T9Q3-F1
#
_entry.id   AF-A0A7J6T9Q3-F1
#
_cell.length_a   1.000
_cell.length_b   1.000
_cell.length_c   1.000
_cell.angle_alpha   90.00
_cell.angle_beta   90.00
_cell.angle_gamma   90.00
#
_symmetry.space_group_name_H-M   'P 1'
#
loop_
_entity.id
_entity.type
_entity.pdbx_description
1 polymer ?
#
loop_
_entity_poly.entity_id
_entity_poly.type
_entity_poly.pdbx_seq_one_letter_code
_entity_poly.pdbx_strand_id
1 'polypeptide(L)'
;RTLFEEVRAQAQRIRLAKDGSSDLPAPPFFFVTGGAGVGKSFTVYVLRNMIQRELGLTCGLGCMVTATTGTAAHGINGSTIHSSLHLPLTAGTFQSMEPLSRDKLEEVRQEWLGVEFLVVDEISMAGYYTLVAIHKRSQQIRGSEAMFGGCNVLAVGDLMQLPAVQQAAVYSVIRGSGLTSLGTHLWRDLFSLRELNEVMRQKGDSQFATALNRLRIGAQTPDDMALFRSRVVTEAPTDCLRLFRTNAACESFNNRMMDRIRGTLYEVTA
;
A
#
# COMPACT_ATOMS: atom_id res chain seq x y z
N ARG A 1 12.90 11.76 15.84
CA ARG A 1 13.74 11.23 14.76
C ARG A 1 12.89 11.15 13.51
N THR A 2 13.46 11.42 12.34
CA THR A 2 12.69 11.35 11.08
C THR A 2 12.52 9.89 10.65
N LEU A 3 11.46 9.57 9.89
CA LEU A 3 11.24 8.23 9.32
C LEU A 3 12.49 7.69 8.61
N PHE A 4 13.17 8.55 7.83
CA PHE A 4 14.37 8.19 7.09
C PHE A 4 15.55 7.80 8.00
N GLU A 5 15.77 8.53 9.09
CA GLU A 5 16.81 8.20 10.08
C GLU A 5 16.55 6.84 10.72
N GLU A 6 15.30 6.58 11.11
CA GLU A 6 14.93 5.33 11.77
C GLU A 6 15.10 4.13 10.84
N VAL A 7 14.60 4.23 9.59
CA VAL A 7 14.75 3.18 8.59
C VAL A 7 16.21 2.96 8.21
N ARG A 8 16.99 4.05 8.06
CA ARG A 8 18.44 3.95 7.78
C ARG A 8 19.18 3.23 8.89
N ALA A 9 18.99 3.66 10.14
CA ALA A 9 19.63 3.06 11.29
C ALA A 9 19.25 1.57 11.43
N GLN A 10 17.99 1.23 11.13
CA GLN A 10 17.54 -0.15 11.15
C GLN A 10 18.23 -1.00 10.08
N ALA A 11 18.30 -0.52 8.84
CA ALA A 11 18.99 -1.23 7.76
C ALA A 11 20.48 -1.45 8.08
N GLN A 12 21.15 -0.44 8.66
CA GLN A 12 22.54 -0.54 9.09
C GLN A 12 22.74 -1.59 10.20
N ARG A 13 21.84 -1.63 11.19
CA ARG A 13 21.89 -2.67 12.25
C ARG A 13 21.69 -4.07 11.70
N ILE A 14 20.75 -4.25 10.76
CA ILE A 14 20.52 -5.54 10.11
C ILE A 14 21.78 -6.00 9.38
N ARG A 15 22.43 -5.10 8.63
CA ARG A 15 23.68 -5.41 7.94
C ARG A 15 24.79 -5.81 8.92
N LEU A 16 25.02 -5.01 9.96
CA LEU A 16 26.03 -5.31 10.98
C LEU A 16 25.76 -6.64 11.69
N ALA A 17 24.49 -6.96 11.96
CA ALA A 17 24.13 -8.23 12.60
C ALA A 17 24.43 -9.43 11.69
N LYS A 18 24.16 -9.30 10.39
CA LYS A 18 24.48 -10.34 9.39
C LYS A 18 25.98 -10.52 9.19
N ASP A 19 26.76 -9.44 9.21
CA ASP A 19 28.21 -9.47 9.05
C ASP A 19 28.92 -9.97 10.31
N GLY A 20 28.40 -9.63 11.50
CA GLY A 20 29.02 -9.88 12.80
C GLY A 20 28.46 -11.06 13.59
N SER A 21 27.48 -11.81 13.05
CA SER A 21 26.80 -12.92 13.74
C SER A 21 26.17 -12.52 15.10
N SER A 22 25.63 -11.30 15.19
CA SER A 22 24.85 -10.86 16.35
C SER A 22 23.36 -11.07 16.13
N ASP A 23 22.57 -10.96 17.20
CA ASP A 23 21.11 -11.03 17.09
C ASP A 23 20.57 -9.94 16.16
N LEU A 24 19.56 -10.30 15.35
CA LEU A 24 18.88 -9.36 14.48
C LEU A 24 18.10 -8.34 15.34
N PRO A 25 18.14 -7.04 14.98
CA PRO A 25 17.37 -6.03 15.68
C PRO A 25 15.86 -6.30 15.54
N ALA A 26 15.09 -5.98 16.59
CA ALA A 26 13.63 -6.09 16.53
C ALA A 26 13.06 -5.27 15.36
N PRO A 27 12.13 -5.81 14.56
CA PRO A 27 11.58 -5.14 13.40
C PRO A 27 10.61 -4.02 13.79
N PRO A 28 10.83 -2.76 13.34
CA PRO A 28 9.81 -1.72 13.39
C PRO A 28 8.66 -1.97 12.41
N PHE A 29 7.49 -1.51 12.83
CA PHE A 29 6.29 -1.40 12.00
C PHE A 29 5.90 0.07 11.91
N PHE A 30 5.97 0.65 10.72
CA PHE A 30 5.66 2.05 10.45
C PHE A 30 4.39 2.17 9.64
N PHE A 31 3.52 3.10 10.05
CA PHE A 31 2.42 3.58 9.24
C PHE A 31 2.74 5.00 8.75
N VAL A 32 3.03 5.13 7.47
CA VAL A 32 3.33 6.40 6.81
C VAL A 32 2.06 6.94 6.16
N THR A 33 1.59 8.09 6.63
CA THR A 33 0.38 8.73 6.12
C THR A 33 0.59 10.18 5.74
N GLY A 34 -0.42 10.76 5.12
CA GLY A 34 -0.47 12.16 4.76
C GLY A 34 -1.47 12.40 3.64
N GLY A 35 -1.84 13.66 3.43
CA GLY A 35 -2.85 14.04 2.45
C GLY A 35 -2.51 13.67 1.00
N ALA A 36 -3.45 13.91 0.09
CA ALA A 36 -3.20 13.74 -1.33
C ALA A 36 -2.07 14.70 -1.78
N GLY A 37 -1.10 14.20 -2.54
CA GLY A 37 -0.05 15.04 -3.13
C GLY A 37 1.15 15.37 -2.22
N VAL A 38 1.25 14.79 -1.02
CA VAL A 38 2.42 14.97 -0.12
C VAL A 38 3.66 14.15 -0.48
N GLY A 39 3.60 13.39 -1.58
CA GLY A 39 4.75 12.59 -2.04
C GLY A 39 4.93 11.23 -1.35
N LYS A 40 3.85 10.57 -0.90
CA LYS A 40 3.89 9.22 -0.29
C LYS A 40 4.62 8.19 -1.18
N SER A 41 4.22 8.04 -2.44
CA SER A 41 4.85 7.10 -3.37
C SER A 41 6.32 7.45 -3.67
N PHE A 42 6.66 8.74 -3.73
CA PHE A 42 8.06 9.18 -3.85
C PHE A 42 8.87 8.83 -2.59
N THR A 43 8.27 8.95 -1.41
CA THR A 43 8.88 8.54 -0.14
C THR A 43 9.20 7.04 -0.15
N VAL A 44 8.28 6.20 -0.64
CA VAL A 44 8.52 4.75 -0.83
C VAL A 44 9.71 4.51 -1.76
N TYR A 45 9.77 5.22 -2.90
CA TYR A 45 10.89 5.12 -3.83
C TYR A 45 12.23 5.46 -3.17
N VAL A 46 12.31 6.58 -2.44
CA VAL A 46 13.54 6.99 -1.76
C VAL A 46 13.93 6.00 -0.66
N LEU A 47 12.96 5.53 0.14
CA LEU A 47 13.22 4.54 1.19
C LEU A 47 13.73 3.21 0.63
N ARG A 48 13.14 2.73 -0.47
CA ARG A 48 13.61 1.51 -1.17
C ARG A 48 15.08 1.62 -1.55
N ASN A 49 15.45 2.69 -2.26
CA ASN A 49 16.83 2.91 -2.70
C ASN A 49 17.79 3.07 -1.52
N MET A 50 17.35 3.77 -0.47
CA MET A 50 18.14 3.92 0.75
C MET A 50 18.37 2.57 1.43
N ILE A 51 17.32 1.78 1.66
CA ILE A 51 17.42 0.44 2.29
C ILE A 51 18.39 -0.44 1.52
N GLN A 52 18.27 -0.49 0.20
CA GLN A 52 19.16 -1.27 -0.66
C GLN A 52 20.63 -0.87 -0.49
N ARG A 53 20.90 0.43 -0.51
CA ARG A 53 22.25 0.97 -0.32
C ARG A 53 22.82 0.63 1.05
N GLU A 54 22.04 0.82 2.12
CA GLU A 54 22.52 0.56 3.49
C GLU A 54 22.76 -0.94 3.74
N LEU A 55 21.93 -1.81 3.15
CA LEU A 55 22.12 -3.26 3.18
C LEU A 55 23.26 -3.75 2.28
N GLY A 56 23.89 -2.87 1.48
CA GLY A 56 24.98 -3.24 0.57
C GLY A 56 24.53 -4.07 -0.64
N LEU A 57 23.26 -3.96 -1.02
CA LEU A 57 22.67 -4.74 -2.12
C LEU A 57 22.70 -3.93 -3.42
N THR A 58 23.09 -4.57 -4.52
CA THR A 58 23.26 -3.93 -5.84
C THR A 58 22.05 -4.07 -6.76
N CYS A 59 21.10 -4.96 -6.41
CA CYS A 59 19.88 -5.20 -7.18
C CYS A 59 18.65 -5.16 -6.24
N GLY A 60 17.45 -5.17 -6.83
CA GLY A 60 16.10 -4.99 -6.24
C GLY A 60 15.73 -5.69 -4.91
N LEU A 61 16.65 -6.43 -4.31
CA LEU A 61 16.58 -7.18 -3.06
C LEU A 61 16.55 -6.27 -1.81
N GLY A 62 16.30 -6.85 -0.64
CA GLY A 62 16.28 -6.12 0.63
C GLY A 62 14.95 -5.43 0.96
N CYS A 63 14.26 -4.88 -0.03
CA CYS A 63 12.99 -4.18 0.14
C CYS A 63 11.97 -4.61 -0.92
N MET A 64 10.98 -5.41 -0.51
CA MET A 64 9.86 -5.81 -1.34
C MET A 64 8.78 -4.72 -1.30
N VAL A 65 8.46 -4.16 -2.45
CA VAL A 65 7.46 -3.09 -2.58
C VAL A 65 6.18 -3.65 -3.16
N THR A 66 5.09 -3.51 -2.42
CA THR A 66 3.78 -4.00 -2.81
C THR A 66 2.71 -2.93 -2.67
N ALA A 67 1.59 -3.09 -3.37
CA ALA A 67 0.39 -2.26 -3.17
C ALA A 67 -0.89 -3.11 -3.15
N THR A 68 -1.99 -2.51 -2.70
CA THR A 68 -3.30 -3.17 -2.66
C THR A 68 -3.97 -3.31 -4.02
N THR A 69 -3.66 -2.43 -4.99
CA THR A 69 -4.22 -2.46 -6.36
C THR A 69 -3.11 -2.59 -7.41
N GLY A 70 -3.45 -3.14 -8.59
CA GLY A 70 -2.50 -3.30 -9.69
C GLY A 70 -1.97 -1.98 -10.24
N THR A 71 -2.83 -0.96 -10.34
CA THR A 71 -2.43 0.39 -10.80
C THR A 71 -1.49 1.06 -9.82
N ALA A 72 -1.76 0.96 -8.51
CA ALA A 72 -0.86 1.48 -7.48
C ALA A 72 0.49 0.73 -7.48
N ALA A 73 0.45 -0.60 -7.58
CA ALA A 73 1.66 -1.43 -7.63
C ALA A 73 2.55 -1.07 -8.82
N HIS A 74 1.95 -0.88 -9.99
CA HIS A 74 2.67 -0.41 -11.18
C HIS A 74 3.31 0.96 -10.96
N GLY A 75 2.58 1.90 -10.35
CA GLY A 75 3.06 3.26 -10.07
C GLY A 75 4.30 3.33 -9.15
N ILE A 76 4.56 2.30 -8.36
CA ILE A 76 5.72 2.20 -7.45
C ILE A 76 6.77 1.17 -7.90
N ASN A 77 6.67 0.66 -9.14
CA ASN A 77 7.52 -0.41 -9.68
C ASN A 77 7.57 -1.62 -8.74
N GLY A 78 6.38 -2.04 -8.27
CA GLY A 78 6.17 -3.18 -7.40
C GLY A 78 5.07 -4.11 -7.94
N SER A 79 4.64 -5.02 -7.09
CA SER A 79 3.61 -6.02 -7.39
C SER A 79 2.44 -5.89 -6.42
N THR A 80 1.33 -6.57 -6.71
CA THR A 80 0.21 -6.55 -5.74
C THR A 80 0.58 -7.37 -4.50
N ILE A 81 0.08 -6.98 -3.34
CA ILE A 81 0.30 -7.75 -2.11
C ILE A 81 -0.25 -9.18 -2.22
N HIS A 82 -1.37 -9.35 -2.93
CA HIS A 82 -1.99 -10.65 -3.17
C HIS A 82 -1.10 -11.55 -4.03
N SER A 83 -0.49 -11.02 -5.10
CA SER A 83 0.43 -11.81 -5.94
C SER A 83 1.72 -12.14 -5.19
N SER A 84 2.34 -11.16 -4.53
CA SER A 84 3.68 -11.29 -3.91
C SER A 84 3.73 -12.23 -2.69
N LEU A 85 2.58 -12.46 -2.06
CA LEU A 85 2.43 -13.36 -0.92
C LEU A 85 1.56 -14.57 -1.25
N HIS A 86 1.00 -14.67 -2.46
CA HIS A 86 -0.03 -15.65 -2.83
C HIS A 86 -1.21 -15.69 -1.85
N LEU A 87 -1.72 -14.52 -1.47
CA LEU A 87 -2.86 -14.43 -0.57
C LEU A 87 -4.14 -14.87 -1.30
N PRO A 88 -5.06 -15.56 -0.60
CA PRO A 88 -6.36 -15.88 -1.18
C PRO A 88 -7.15 -14.60 -1.46
N LEU A 89 -7.88 -14.59 -2.59
CA LEU A 89 -8.71 -13.45 -3.01
C LEU A 89 -10.10 -13.46 -2.35
N THR A 90 -10.44 -14.49 -1.56
CA THR A 90 -11.79 -14.71 -1.05
C THR A 90 -12.17 -13.68 0.01
N ALA A 91 -13.12 -12.81 -0.32
CA ALA A 91 -13.72 -11.87 0.61
C ALA A 91 -14.69 -12.62 1.54
N GLY A 92 -14.45 -12.59 2.85
CA GLY A 92 -15.51 -12.85 3.84
C GLY A 92 -15.15 -13.74 5.03
N THR A 93 -14.28 -14.73 4.87
CA THR A 93 -13.98 -15.69 5.96
C THR A 93 -12.54 -16.17 5.88
N PHE A 94 -11.61 -15.35 6.40
CA PHE A 94 -10.20 -15.71 6.59
C PHE A 94 -9.97 -16.78 7.68
N GLN A 95 -11.03 -17.47 8.15
CA GLN A 95 -10.91 -18.55 9.14
C GLN A 95 -10.14 -19.78 8.62
N SER A 96 -9.87 -19.88 7.31
CA SER A 96 -8.99 -20.90 6.75
C SER A 96 -8.15 -20.35 5.60
N MET A 97 -7.15 -19.52 5.92
CA MET A 97 -6.04 -19.37 4.97
C MET A 97 -5.27 -20.69 4.96
N GLU A 98 -5.55 -21.52 3.97
CA GLU A 98 -4.84 -22.79 3.81
C GLU A 98 -3.33 -22.53 3.65
N PRO A 99 -2.47 -23.37 4.26
CA PRO A 99 -1.05 -23.32 4.02
C PRO A 99 -0.75 -23.50 2.52
N LEU A 100 0.23 -22.76 2.01
CA LEU A 100 0.80 -23.06 0.70
C LEU A 100 1.28 -24.51 0.61
N SER A 101 1.11 -25.12 -0.57
CA SER A 101 1.78 -26.37 -0.90
C SER A 101 3.29 -26.20 -0.81
N ARG A 102 4.02 -27.30 -0.59
CA ARG A 102 5.47 -27.27 -0.43
C ARG A 102 6.19 -26.61 -1.61
N ASP A 103 5.80 -26.98 -2.83
CA ASP A 103 6.41 -26.45 -4.06
C ASP A 103 6.15 -24.95 -4.20
N LYS A 104 4.91 -24.52 -3.92
CA LYS A 104 4.55 -23.11 -4.01
C LYS A 104 5.23 -22.28 -2.92
N LEU A 105 5.34 -22.83 -1.71
CA LEU A 105 6.04 -22.18 -0.62
C LEU A 105 7.52 -21.96 -0.94
N GLU A 106 8.16 -22.94 -1.59
CA GLU A 106 9.56 -22.82 -1.99
C GLU A 106 9.75 -21.76 -3.08
N GLU A 107 8.88 -21.72 -4.09
CA GLU A 107 8.87 -20.65 -5.11
C GLU A 107 8.82 -19.26 -4.46
N VAL A 108 7.89 -19.06 -3.52
CA VAL A 108 7.72 -17.77 -2.82
C VAL A 108 8.90 -17.45 -1.92
N ARG A 109 9.53 -18.47 -1.31
CA ARG A 109 10.76 -18.28 -0.52
C ARG A 109 11.91 -17.78 -1.38
N GLN A 110 12.02 -18.23 -2.62
CA GLN A 110 13.02 -17.73 -3.56
C GLN A 110 12.74 -16.25 -3.92
N GLU A 111 11.48 -15.87 -4.13
CA GLU A 111 11.10 -14.46 -4.34
C GLU A 111 11.37 -13.57 -3.11
N TRP A 112 11.23 -14.14 -1.92
CA TRP A 112 11.48 -13.48 -0.64
C TRP A 112 12.94 -13.53 -0.18
N LEU A 113 13.83 -14.13 -0.97
CA LEU A 113 15.22 -14.29 -0.60
C LEU A 113 15.88 -12.92 -0.42
N GLY A 114 16.43 -12.69 0.78
CA GLY A 114 17.06 -11.42 1.12
C GLY A 114 16.10 -10.25 1.36
N VAL A 115 14.78 -10.47 1.40
CA VAL A 115 13.82 -9.42 1.79
C VAL A 115 13.91 -9.17 3.30
N GLU A 116 14.16 -7.92 3.66
CA GLU A 116 14.22 -7.44 5.05
C GLU A 116 13.08 -6.46 5.36
N PHE A 117 12.66 -5.69 4.36
CA PHE A 117 11.58 -4.71 4.45
C PHE A 117 10.44 -5.09 3.50
N LEU A 118 9.20 -5.06 4.01
CA LEU A 118 7.98 -5.17 3.24
C LEU A 118 7.25 -3.83 3.25
N VAL A 119 7.07 -3.22 2.07
CA VAL A 119 6.26 -2.03 1.89
C VAL A 119 4.88 -2.43 1.37
N VAL A 120 3.82 -1.91 1.99
CA VAL A 120 2.43 -2.08 1.58
C VAL A 120 1.81 -0.71 1.32
N ASP A 121 1.83 -0.27 0.07
CA ASP A 121 1.22 0.99 -0.37
C ASP A 121 -0.30 0.86 -0.57
N GLU A 122 -1.00 1.99 -0.48
CA GLU A 122 -2.45 2.09 -0.48
C GLU A 122 -3.12 1.19 0.57
N ILE A 123 -2.58 1.19 1.80
CA ILE A 123 -3.06 0.36 2.92
C ILE A 123 -4.52 0.62 3.31
N SER A 124 -5.10 1.78 2.96
CA SER A 124 -6.52 2.08 3.21
C SER A 124 -7.48 1.11 2.53
N MET A 125 -7.05 0.52 1.41
CA MET A 125 -7.82 -0.46 0.66
C MET A 125 -7.60 -1.90 1.15
N ALA A 126 -6.73 -2.12 2.14
CA ALA A 126 -6.57 -3.41 2.81
C ALA A 126 -7.50 -3.51 4.03
N GLY A 127 -8.12 -4.66 4.22
CA GLY A 127 -8.84 -4.96 5.44
C GLY A 127 -7.92 -5.46 6.57
N TYR A 128 -8.42 -5.46 7.80
CA TYR A 128 -7.68 -6.03 8.93
C TYR A 128 -7.35 -7.52 8.73
N TYR A 129 -8.27 -8.30 8.15
CA TYR A 129 -8.00 -9.70 7.83
C TYR A 129 -6.90 -9.87 6.78
N THR A 130 -6.81 -8.96 5.80
CA THR A 130 -5.68 -8.94 4.86
C THR A 130 -4.36 -8.71 5.59
N LEU A 131 -4.32 -7.81 6.58
CA LEU A 131 -3.13 -7.59 7.41
C LEU A 131 -2.75 -8.85 8.21
N VAL A 132 -3.74 -9.56 8.76
CA VAL A 132 -3.52 -10.85 9.45
C VAL A 132 -2.99 -11.91 8.49
N ALA A 133 -3.52 -11.96 7.27
CA ALA A 133 -3.05 -12.87 6.23
C ALA A 133 -1.61 -12.58 5.81
N ILE A 134 -1.26 -11.30 5.64
CA ILE A 134 0.12 -10.86 5.40
C ILE A 134 1.03 -11.35 6.53
N HIS A 135 0.64 -11.13 7.79
CA HIS A 135 1.39 -11.59 8.95
C HIS A 135 1.61 -13.12 8.94
N LYS A 136 0.53 -13.90 8.83
CA LYS A 136 0.60 -15.38 8.84
C LYS A 136 1.38 -15.94 7.67
N ARG A 137 1.21 -15.35 6.48
CA ARG A 137 1.94 -15.80 5.29
C ARG A 137 3.42 -15.43 5.38
N SER A 138 3.77 -14.28 5.95
CA SER A 138 5.17 -13.91 6.20
C SER A 138 5.84 -14.88 7.19
N GLN A 139 5.13 -15.28 8.26
CA GLN A 139 5.60 -16.33 9.19
C GLN A 139 5.85 -17.65 8.46
N GLN A 140 4.92 -18.07 7.60
CA GLN A 140 5.03 -19.30 6.82
C GLN A 140 6.24 -19.28 5.86
N ILE A 141 6.41 -18.18 5.11
CA ILE A 141 7.51 -17.99 4.17
C ILE A 141 8.85 -18.02 4.90
N ARG A 142 8.97 -17.24 5.98
CA ARG A 142 10.21 -17.11 6.75
C ARG A 142 10.50 -18.29 7.69
N GLY A 143 9.51 -19.15 7.95
CA GLY A 143 9.62 -20.23 8.93
C GLY A 143 9.85 -19.71 10.35
N SER A 144 9.28 -18.55 10.69
CA SER A 144 9.50 -17.86 11.97
C SER A 144 8.18 -17.46 12.62
N GLU A 145 8.06 -17.70 13.92
CA GLU A 145 6.94 -17.27 14.76
C GLU A 145 6.96 -15.76 15.08
N ALA A 146 8.03 -15.04 14.71
CA ALA A 146 8.12 -13.60 14.94
C ALA A 146 7.01 -12.84 14.19
N MET A 147 6.70 -11.63 14.67
CA MET A 147 5.73 -10.76 14.00
C MET A 147 6.16 -10.51 12.55
N PHE A 148 5.26 -10.83 11.60
CA PHE A 148 5.51 -10.75 10.16
C PHE A 148 6.76 -11.56 9.72
N GLY A 149 7.06 -12.67 10.38
CA GLY A 149 8.23 -13.49 10.07
C GLY A 149 9.58 -12.80 10.35
N GLY A 150 9.57 -11.76 11.18
CA GLY A 150 10.74 -10.93 11.50
C GLY A 150 11.01 -9.81 10.51
N CYS A 151 10.15 -9.60 9.50
CA CYS A 151 10.30 -8.52 8.54
C CYS A 151 9.88 -7.17 9.12
N ASN A 152 10.59 -6.13 8.70
CA ASN A 152 10.22 -4.73 8.95
C ASN A 152 9.05 -4.39 8.00
N VAL A 153 7.99 -3.73 8.49
CA VAL A 153 6.83 -3.40 7.65
C VAL A 153 6.61 -1.89 7.57
N LEU A 154 6.47 -1.38 6.35
CA LEU A 154 6.07 -0.02 6.06
C LEU A 154 4.69 -0.04 5.39
N ALA A 155 3.64 0.21 6.16
CA ALA A 155 2.32 0.48 5.63
C ALA A 155 2.25 1.94 5.19
N VAL A 156 1.89 2.19 3.92
CA VAL A 156 1.81 3.53 3.35
C VAL A 156 0.41 3.75 2.81
N GLY A 157 -0.16 4.93 3.06
CA GLY A 157 -1.46 5.28 2.51
C GLY A 157 -2.17 6.35 3.32
N ASP A 158 -3.41 6.62 2.95
CA ASP A 158 -4.25 7.62 3.60
C ASP A 158 -5.58 6.97 3.96
N LEU A 159 -5.78 6.69 5.26
CA LEU A 159 -6.98 6.02 5.77
C LEU A 159 -8.27 6.81 5.55
N MET A 160 -8.15 8.09 5.16
CA MET A 160 -9.29 8.95 4.82
C MET A 160 -9.67 8.88 3.32
N GLN A 161 -8.95 8.09 2.52
CA GLN A 161 -9.29 7.81 1.13
C GLN A 161 -10.25 6.63 1.01
N LEU A 162 -10.22 5.92 -0.13
CA LEU A 162 -11.09 4.78 -0.37
C LEU A 162 -10.81 3.67 0.66
N PRO A 163 -11.84 3.19 1.38
CA PRO A 163 -11.69 2.08 2.30
C PRO A 163 -11.63 0.75 1.53
N ALA A 164 -11.24 -0.30 2.24
CA ALA A 164 -11.29 -1.67 1.73
C ALA A 164 -12.72 -2.06 1.30
N VAL A 165 -12.84 -2.71 0.14
CA VAL A 165 -14.13 -3.14 -0.42
C VAL A 165 -14.63 -4.36 0.35
N GLN A 166 -15.83 -4.26 0.94
CA GLN A 166 -16.49 -5.35 1.68
C GLN A 166 -15.64 -5.97 2.82
N GLN A 167 -14.69 -5.21 3.36
CA GLN A 167 -13.83 -5.65 4.45
C GLN A 167 -13.83 -4.62 5.57
N ALA A 168 -13.63 -5.08 6.81
CA ALA A 168 -13.37 -4.19 7.93
C ALA A 168 -12.01 -3.54 7.75
N ALA A 169 -11.94 -2.20 7.84
CA ALA A 169 -10.70 -1.44 7.75
C ALA A 169 -9.61 -1.96 8.71
N VAL A 170 -8.33 -1.72 8.40
CA VAL A 170 -7.19 -2.19 9.22
C VAL A 170 -7.24 -1.80 10.70
N TYR A 171 -7.90 -0.71 11.04
CA TYR A 171 -8.03 -0.20 12.42
C TYR A 171 -9.32 -0.64 13.14
N SER A 172 -10.19 -1.38 12.46
CA SER A 172 -11.48 -1.82 13.00
C SER A 172 -11.30 -2.85 14.10
N VAL A 173 -12.04 -2.70 15.21
CA VAL A 173 -12.11 -3.73 16.26
C VAL A 173 -12.93 -4.90 15.74
N ILE A 174 -12.28 -6.04 15.52
CA ILE A 174 -12.98 -7.25 15.10
C ILE A 174 -13.43 -8.02 16.35
N ARG A 175 -14.75 -8.21 16.49
CA ARG A 175 -15.34 -9.04 17.55
C ARG A 175 -15.52 -10.46 17.01
N GLY A 176 -14.75 -11.42 17.50
CA GLY A 176 -14.85 -12.84 17.11
C GLY A 176 -13.73 -13.71 17.69
N SER A 177 -14.05 -14.96 18.05
CA SER A 177 -13.23 -15.89 18.85
C SER A 177 -12.00 -16.49 18.16
N GLY A 178 -11.81 -16.33 16.85
CA GLY A 178 -10.66 -16.90 16.13
C GLY A 178 -9.41 -16.01 16.15
N LEU A 179 -9.61 -14.70 16.26
CA LEU A 179 -8.55 -13.68 16.17
C LEU A 179 -7.98 -13.26 17.53
N THR A 180 -8.70 -13.61 18.61
CA THR A 180 -8.25 -13.49 20.01
C THR A 180 -7.01 -14.33 20.30
N SER A 181 -6.67 -15.30 19.46
CA SER A 181 -5.47 -16.14 19.59
C SER A 181 -4.15 -15.39 19.47
N LEU A 182 -4.10 -14.24 18.77
CA LEU A 182 -2.89 -13.42 18.68
C LEU A 182 -2.63 -12.62 19.96
N GLY A 183 -3.66 -12.43 20.82
CA GLY A 183 -3.58 -11.60 22.02
C GLY A 183 -3.25 -10.11 21.78
N THR A 184 -3.08 -9.68 20.53
CA THR A 184 -2.64 -8.35 20.11
C THR A 184 -3.35 -7.94 18.82
N HIS A 185 -3.77 -6.68 18.73
CA HIS A 185 -4.34 -6.10 17.53
C HIS A 185 -3.23 -5.56 16.63
N LEU A 186 -2.92 -6.28 15.53
CA LEU A 186 -1.75 -6.00 14.67
C LEU A 186 -1.59 -4.53 14.29
N TRP A 187 -2.67 -3.85 13.86
CA TRP A 187 -2.58 -2.43 13.49
C TRP A 187 -2.33 -1.51 14.69
N ARG A 188 -3.24 -1.52 15.67
CA ARG A 188 -3.27 -0.58 16.80
C ARG A 188 -2.06 -0.69 17.70
N ASP A 189 -1.59 -1.92 17.92
CA ASP A 189 -0.58 -2.19 18.95
C ASP A 189 0.84 -2.22 18.38
N LEU A 190 1.01 -2.48 17.08
CA LEU A 190 2.34 -2.60 16.46
C LEU A 190 2.73 -1.38 15.61
N PHE A 191 1.81 -0.80 14.84
CA PHE A 191 2.18 0.22 13.85
C PHE A 191 2.32 1.60 14.48
N SER A 192 3.49 2.21 14.31
CA SER A 192 3.75 3.57 14.76
C SER A 192 3.52 4.59 13.62
N LEU A 193 2.73 5.63 13.91
CA LEU A 193 2.36 6.66 12.95
C LEU A 193 3.54 7.57 12.57
N ARG A 194 3.69 7.87 11.27
CA ARG A 194 4.59 8.87 10.71
C ARG A 194 3.82 9.69 9.66
N GLU A 195 3.64 10.97 9.90
CA GLU A 195 2.84 11.84 9.01
C GLU A 195 3.73 12.70 8.10
N LEU A 196 3.39 12.74 6.81
CA LEU A 196 3.95 13.61 5.80
C LEU A 196 3.03 14.83 5.63
N ASN A 197 3.53 15.99 6.04
CA ASN A 197 2.72 17.22 6.12
C ASN A 197 2.92 18.18 4.94
N GLU A 198 4.03 18.08 4.21
CA GLU A 198 4.32 19.03 3.13
C GLU A 198 3.65 18.61 1.82
N VAL A 199 2.75 19.46 1.31
CA VAL A 199 2.09 19.25 0.01
C VAL A 199 3.07 19.57 -1.13
N MET A 200 3.36 18.58 -1.97
CA MET A 200 4.32 18.69 -3.06
C MET A 200 3.67 18.90 -4.43
N ARG A 201 2.49 18.30 -4.66
CA ARG A 201 1.83 18.25 -5.98
C ARG A 201 1.19 19.58 -6.39
N GLN A 202 0.60 20.33 -5.45
CA GLN A 202 -0.14 21.57 -5.73
C GLN A 202 0.61 22.84 -5.27
N LYS A 203 1.96 22.87 -5.29
CA LYS A 203 2.72 24.05 -4.83
C LYS A 203 2.34 25.36 -5.54
N GLY A 204 1.81 25.30 -6.76
CA GLY A 204 1.32 26.46 -7.52
C GLY A 204 -0.12 26.91 -7.23
N ASP A 205 -0.90 26.16 -6.45
CA ASP A 205 -2.32 26.47 -6.14
C ASP A 205 -2.62 26.10 -4.67
N SER A 206 -2.16 26.94 -3.75
CA SER A 206 -2.29 26.74 -2.31
C SER A 206 -3.74 26.79 -1.83
N GLN A 207 -4.60 27.59 -2.50
CA GLN A 207 -6.02 27.68 -2.19
C GLN A 207 -6.72 26.34 -2.47
N PHE A 208 -6.47 25.74 -3.63
CA PHE A 208 -7.03 24.43 -3.96
C PHE A 208 -6.48 23.31 -3.08
N ALA A 209 -5.18 23.32 -2.78
CA ALA A 209 -4.58 22.36 -1.84
C ALA A 209 -5.27 22.40 -0.46
N THR A 210 -5.53 23.61 0.04
CA THR A 210 -6.21 23.82 1.33
C THR A 210 -7.64 23.30 1.28
N ALA A 211 -8.39 23.61 0.21
CA ALA A 211 -9.75 23.12 0.01
C ALA A 211 -9.81 21.59 -0.05
N LEU A 212 -8.85 20.94 -0.73
CA LEU A 212 -8.75 19.47 -0.81
C LEU A 212 -8.43 18.84 0.56
N ASN A 213 -7.57 19.47 1.36
CA ASN A 213 -7.27 18.99 2.71
C ASN A 213 -8.48 19.09 3.65
N ARG A 214 -9.32 20.12 3.50
CA ARG A 214 -10.61 20.20 4.20
C ARG A 214 -11.62 19.17 3.70
N LEU A 215 -11.67 18.95 2.39
CA LEU A 215 -12.49 17.90 1.78
C LEU A 215 -12.14 16.51 2.32
N ARG A 216 -10.84 16.21 2.47
CA ARG A 216 -10.33 14.95 3.05
C ARG A 216 -10.94 14.63 4.42
N ILE A 217 -11.18 15.64 5.25
CA ILE A 217 -11.71 15.47 6.62
C ILE A 217 -13.20 15.82 6.76
N GLY A 218 -13.87 16.19 5.67
CA GLY A 218 -15.28 16.63 5.70
C GLY A 218 -15.50 18.00 6.36
N ALA A 219 -14.52 18.90 6.32
CA ALA A 219 -14.57 20.24 6.91
C ALA A 219 -14.60 21.37 5.86
N GLN A 220 -15.27 21.14 4.73
CA GLN A 220 -15.37 22.09 3.63
C GLN A 220 -16.16 23.33 4.05
N THR A 221 -15.65 24.51 3.70
CA THR A 221 -16.32 25.81 3.89
C THR A 221 -17.18 26.16 2.67
N PRO A 222 -18.09 27.14 2.77
CA PRO A 222 -18.82 27.67 1.62
C PRO A 222 -17.89 28.13 0.49
N ASP A 223 -16.74 28.71 0.82
CA ASP A 223 -15.74 29.15 -0.16
C ASP A 223 -15.06 27.97 -0.87
N ASP A 224 -14.76 26.89 -0.15
CA ASP A 224 -14.24 25.66 -0.76
C ASP A 224 -15.26 25.08 -1.76
N MET A 225 -16.54 25.08 -1.40
CA MET A 225 -17.62 24.63 -2.28
C MET A 225 -17.80 25.54 -3.50
N ALA A 226 -17.68 26.86 -3.33
CA ALA A 226 -17.70 27.81 -4.43
C ALA A 226 -16.51 27.58 -5.38
N LEU A 227 -15.31 27.36 -4.83
CA LEU A 227 -14.12 27.00 -5.59
C LEU A 227 -14.32 25.72 -6.40
N PHE A 228 -14.84 24.64 -5.80
CA PHE A 228 -15.10 23.40 -6.54
C PHE A 228 -16.15 23.58 -7.64
N ARG A 229 -17.23 24.33 -7.37
CA ARG A 229 -18.27 24.63 -8.36
C ARG A 229 -17.76 25.47 -9.52
N SER A 230 -16.83 26.41 -9.27
CA SER A 230 -16.21 27.22 -10.32
C SER A 230 -15.43 26.40 -11.36
N ARG A 231 -15.08 25.15 -11.03
CA ARG A 231 -14.33 24.23 -11.90
C ARG A 231 -15.22 23.20 -12.59
N VAL A 232 -16.54 23.29 -12.41
CA VAL A 232 -17.50 22.46 -13.16
C VAL A 232 -17.59 23.01 -14.57
N VAL A 233 -17.16 22.19 -15.53
CA VAL A 233 -17.27 22.50 -16.95
C VAL A 233 -18.46 21.75 -17.56
N THR A 234 -19.17 22.38 -18.48
CA THR A 234 -20.26 21.75 -19.25
C THR A 234 -19.73 20.73 -20.25
N GLU A 235 -18.60 21.04 -20.88
CA GLU A 235 -17.88 20.16 -21.80
C GLU A 235 -16.44 19.98 -21.32
N ALA A 236 -16.12 18.74 -20.93
CA ALA A 236 -14.74 18.37 -20.64
C ALA A 236 -14.00 17.99 -21.94
N PRO A 237 -12.70 18.28 -22.05
CA PRO A 237 -11.88 17.84 -23.18
C PRO A 237 -12.02 16.33 -23.45
N THR A 238 -11.88 15.94 -24.71
CA THR A 238 -12.00 14.52 -25.11
C THR A 238 -10.71 13.74 -24.85
N ASP A 239 -9.59 14.43 -24.74
CA ASP A 239 -8.23 13.91 -24.54
C ASP A 239 -7.81 13.87 -23.06
N CYS A 240 -8.72 14.13 -22.13
CA CYS A 240 -8.44 14.05 -20.71
C CYS A 240 -8.92 12.72 -20.10
N LEU A 241 -8.18 12.22 -19.10
CA LEU A 241 -8.62 11.10 -18.27
C LEU A 241 -9.94 11.47 -17.55
N ARG A 242 -10.92 10.57 -17.59
CA ARG A 242 -12.18 10.73 -16.87
C ARG A 242 -12.30 9.67 -15.77
N LEU A 243 -12.65 10.12 -14.57
CA LEU A 243 -12.90 9.26 -13.42
C LEU A 243 -14.40 9.10 -13.22
N PHE A 244 -14.84 7.86 -13.00
CA PHE A 244 -16.24 7.52 -12.79
C PHE A 244 -16.41 6.77 -11.47
N ARG A 245 -17.62 6.84 -10.90
CA ARG A 245 -17.96 6.12 -9.68
C ARG A 245 -18.11 4.61 -9.90
N THR A 246 -18.56 4.18 -11.07
CA THR A 246 -18.85 2.77 -11.37
C THR A 246 -18.14 2.32 -12.63
N ASN A 247 -17.78 1.03 -12.67
CA ASN A 247 -17.17 0.41 -13.85
C ASN A 247 -18.09 0.48 -15.06
N ALA A 248 -19.40 0.25 -14.88
CA ALA A 248 -20.39 0.36 -15.96
C ALA A 248 -20.42 1.75 -16.63
N ALA A 249 -20.30 2.83 -15.85
CA ALA A 249 -20.25 4.19 -16.40
C ALA A 249 -18.93 4.45 -17.14
N CYS A 250 -17.81 3.94 -16.60
CA CYS A 250 -16.50 3.99 -17.24
C CYS A 250 -16.51 3.25 -18.58
N GLU A 251 -17.03 2.02 -18.60
CA GLU A 251 -17.13 1.18 -19.80
C GLU A 251 -18.03 1.80 -20.86
N SER A 252 -19.21 2.31 -20.47
CA SER A 252 -20.10 3.04 -21.37
C SER A 252 -19.43 4.29 -21.98
N PHE A 253 -18.61 5.01 -21.22
CA PHE A 253 -17.83 6.12 -21.76
C PHE A 253 -16.73 5.64 -22.71
N ASN A 254 -15.94 4.64 -22.30
CA ASN A 254 -14.84 4.10 -23.08
C ASN A 254 -15.32 3.53 -24.42
N ASN A 255 -16.42 2.78 -24.44
CA ASN A 255 -17.00 2.23 -25.66
C ASN A 255 -17.43 3.35 -26.62
N ARG A 256 -18.11 4.39 -26.12
CA ARG A 256 -18.46 5.58 -26.93
C ARG A 256 -17.24 6.32 -27.48
N MET A 257 -16.12 6.30 -26.77
CA MET A 257 -14.87 6.90 -27.26
C MET A 257 -14.17 6.00 -28.27
N MET A 258 -14.19 4.68 -28.09
CA MET A 258 -13.67 3.70 -29.06
C MET A 258 -14.40 3.79 -30.40
N ASP A 259 -15.73 3.93 -30.39
CA ASP A 259 -16.54 4.08 -31.61
C ASP A 259 -16.15 5.31 -32.47
N ARG A 260 -15.48 6.30 -31.86
CA ARG A 260 -15.01 7.51 -32.55
C ARG A 260 -13.63 7.34 -33.19
N ILE A 261 -12.89 6.31 -32.82
CA ILE A 261 -11.54 6.04 -33.35
C ILE A 261 -11.68 5.40 -34.72
N ARG A 262 -11.00 5.96 -35.73
CA ARG A 262 -10.97 5.38 -37.08
C ARG A 262 -9.99 4.22 -37.11
N GLY A 263 -10.48 3.03 -37.43
CA GLY A 263 -9.66 1.83 -37.58
C GLY A 263 -10.51 0.56 -37.53
N THR A 264 -9.88 -0.58 -37.82
CA THR A 264 -10.52 -1.88 -37.63
C THR A 264 -10.55 -2.22 -36.15
N LEU A 265 -11.72 -2.56 -35.62
CA LEU A 265 -11.85 -3.08 -34.27
C LEU A 265 -11.34 -4.53 -34.24
N TYR A 266 -10.40 -4.80 -33.34
CA TYR A 266 -9.92 -6.15 -33.07
C TYR A 266 -10.35 -6.54 -31.66
N GLU A 267 -11.01 -7.69 -31.55
CA GLU A 267 -11.36 -8.28 -30.26
C GLU A 267 -10.27 -9.27 -29.87
N VAL A 268 -9.65 -9.04 -28.71
CA VAL A 268 -8.63 -9.92 -28.14
C VAL A 268 -9.26 -10.61 -26.95
N THR A 269 -9.49 -11.92 -27.05
CA THR A 269 -9.91 -12.76 -25.94
C THR A 269 -8.68 -13.28 -25.19
N ALA A 270 -8.67 -13.10 -23.88
CA ALA A 270 -7.62 -13.57 -22.97
C ALA A 270 -7.89 -14.99 -22.48
#